data_AF-A0A1B8E851-F1
#
_entry.id   AF-A0A1B8E851-F1
#
_cell.length_a   1.000
_cell.length_b   1.000
_cell.length_c   1.000
_cell.angle_alpha   90.00
_cell.angle_beta   90.00
_cell.angle_gamma   90.00
#
_symmetry.space_group_name_H-M   'P 1'
#
loop_
_entity.id
_entity.type
_entity.pdbx_description
1 polymer ?
#
loop_
_entity_poly.entity_id
_entity_poly.type
_entity_poly.pdbx_seq_one_letter_code
_entity_poly.pdbx_strand_id
1 'polypeptide(L)'
;MATRRTNAVPSAVGEKPLPGQQGEFAQPLGEPSITAPAVPLHVIVKLLAFTLAMVVVPIGSYFLTLDLVFSGNSTYAGATAAIMANVVLVGYIIVAMNEDQSDAIEAAEKERKGR
;
A
#
# COMPACT_ATOMS: atom_id res chain seq x y z
N MET A 1 48.20 -36.45 -13.95
CA MET A 1 47.20 -37.07 -13.04
C MET A 1 47.48 -36.52 -11.64
N ALA A 2 46.48 -35.91 -11.01
CA ALA A 2 46.63 -34.91 -9.93
C ALA A 2 46.98 -35.50 -8.55
N THR A 3 48.02 -34.97 -7.91
CA THR A 3 48.31 -35.18 -6.48
C THR A 3 47.79 -33.98 -5.69
N ARG A 4 46.85 -34.22 -4.77
CA ARG A 4 46.17 -33.23 -3.93
C ARG A 4 47.16 -32.63 -2.93
N ARG A 5 47.56 -31.36 -3.11
CA ARG A 5 48.29 -30.62 -2.07
C ARG A 5 47.28 -30.10 -1.05
N THR A 6 47.35 -30.67 0.15
CA THR A 6 46.78 -30.12 1.37
C THR A 6 47.67 -28.98 1.84
N ASN A 7 47.16 -27.75 1.83
CA ASN A 7 47.80 -26.64 2.53
C ASN A 7 47.09 -26.46 3.88
N ALA A 8 47.79 -26.82 4.95
CA ALA A 8 47.45 -26.41 6.30
C ALA A 8 47.47 -24.88 6.38
N VAL A 9 46.37 -24.30 6.82
CA VAL A 9 46.32 -22.87 7.14
C VAL A 9 46.99 -22.70 8.51
N PRO A 10 48.07 -21.91 8.63
CA PRO A 10 48.72 -21.67 9.91
C PRO A 10 47.78 -20.85 10.79
N SER A 11 47.58 -21.33 12.02
CA SER A 11 46.89 -20.59 13.07
C SER A 11 47.63 -19.30 13.41
N ALA A 12 46.83 -18.23 13.50
CA ALA A 12 47.00 -17.08 14.38
C ALA A 12 48.25 -16.19 14.20
N VAL A 13 48.11 -15.14 13.38
CA VAL A 13 48.70 -13.83 13.67
C VAL A 13 47.68 -12.73 13.35
N GLY A 14 46.96 -12.31 14.39
CA GLY A 14 46.63 -10.90 14.64
C GLY A 14 45.81 -10.13 13.60
N GLU A 15 44.56 -10.51 13.37
CA GLU A 15 43.56 -9.56 12.88
C GLU A 15 42.64 -9.21 14.05
N LYS A 16 42.90 -8.07 14.67
CA LYS A 16 42.03 -7.49 15.69
C LYS A 16 40.69 -7.19 15.02
N PRO A 17 39.55 -7.77 15.45
CA PRO A 17 38.26 -7.45 14.86
C PRO A 17 37.97 -5.97 15.13
N LEU A 18 37.51 -5.25 14.11
CA LEU A 18 36.94 -3.92 14.29
C LEU A 18 35.79 -4.01 15.31
N PRO A 19 35.69 -3.08 16.27
CA PRO A 19 34.59 -3.06 17.21
C PRO A 19 33.32 -2.66 16.45
N GLY A 20 32.31 -3.55 16.40
CA GLY A 20 30.96 -3.17 15.96
C GLY A 20 30.32 -4.02 14.86
N GLN A 21 30.75 -5.26 14.59
CA GLN A 21 30.08 -6.04 13.53
C GLN A 21 29.83 -7.53 13.82
N GLN A 22 29.63 -7.93 15.09
CA GLN A 22 29.28 -9.33 15.41
C GLN A 22 28.23 -9.50 16.50
N GLY A 23 27.38 -8.49 16.74
CA GLY A 23 26.35 -8.59 17.80
C GLY A 23 25.00 -7.93 17.55
N GLU A 24 24.85 -7.04 16.57
CA GLU A 24 23.66 -6.17 16.49
C GLU A 24 22.48 -6.72 15.65
N PHE A 25 22.60 -7.91 15.05
CA PHE A 25 21.48 -8.55 14.33
C PHE A 25 20.85 -9.75 15.05
N ALA A 26 21.24 -10.02 16.30
CA ALA A 26 20.58 -11.02 17.12
C ALA A 26 19.28 -10.42 17.68
N GLN A 27 18.17 -10.62 16.97
CA GLN A 27 16.83 -10.38 17.52
C GLN A 27 16.70 -11.23 18.81
N PRO A 28 16.36 -10.65 19.97
CA PRO A 28 16.14 -11.43 21.18
C PRO A 28 14.97 -12.39 20.94
N LEU A 29 15.28 -13.69 20.83
CA LEU A 29 14.30 -14.78 20.75
C LEU A 29 13.46 -14.78 22.04
N GLY A 30 12.31 -14.11 22.02
CA GLY A 30 11.39 -14.11 23.15
C GLY A 30 10.40 -12.96 23.25
N GLU A 31 10.55 -11.87 22.48
CA GLU A 31 9.51 -10.86 22.45
C GLU A 31 8.35 -11.31 21.54
N PRO A 32 7.10 -11.30 22.03
CA PRO A 32 5.95 -11.61 21.21
C PRO A 32 5.88 -10.61 20.05
N SER A 33 5.84 -11.11 18.81
CA SER A 33 5.65 -10.27 17.64
C SER A 33 4.34 -9.51 17.82
N ILE A 34 4.42 -8.19 17.94
CA ILE A 34 3.25 -7.31 17.87
C ILE A 34 2.58 -7.59 16.52
N THR A 35 1.50 -8.35 16.56
CA THR A 35 0.68 -8.78 15.41
C THR A 35 -0.65 -8.01 15.37
N ALA A 36 -0.76 -6.95 16.19
CA ALA A 36 -1.83 -5.98 16.03
C ALA A 36 -1.75 -5.40 14.60
N PRO A 37 -2.90 -5.17 13.93
CA PRO A 37 -2.90 -4.61 12.58
C PRO A 37 -2.11 -3.30 12.54
N ALA A 38 -0.94 -3.32 11.90
CA ALA A 38 -0.06 -2.16 11.79
C ALA A 38 -0.65 -1.04 10.90
N VAL A 39 -1.75 -1.34 10.20
CA VAL A 39 -2.49 -0.40 9.35
C VAL A 39 -3.87 -0.12 9.97
N PRO A 40 -4.25 1.17 10.15
CA PRO A 40 -5.54 1.53 10.72
C PRO A 40 -6.72 0.97 9.91
N LEU A 41 -7.78 0.51 10.59
CA LEU A 41 -8.95 -0.08 9.94
C LEU A 41 -9.61 0.87 8.92
N HIS A 42 -9.70 2.17 9.24
CA HIS A 42 -10.34 3.15 8.35
C HIS A 42 -9.65 3.20 6.97
N VAL A 43 -8.32 3.03 6.93
CA VAL A 43 -7.54 2.98 5.70
C VAL A 43 -7.92 1.75 4.89
N ILE A 44 -8.05 0.59 5.54
CA ILE A 44 -8.45 -0.66 4.88
C ILE A 44 -9.80 -0.51 4.18
N VAL A 45 -10.79 0.06 4.89
CA VAL A 45 -12.13 0.27 4.34
C VAL A 45 -12.09 1.22 3.14
N LYS A 46 -11.26 2.27 3.18
CA LYS A 46 -11.10 3.23 2.08
C LYS A 46 -10.45 2.60 0.86
N LEU A 47 -9.38 1.83 1.04
CA LEU A 47 -8.75 1.09 -0.05
C LEU A 47 -9.74 0.11 -0.70
N LEU A 48 -10.53 -0.58 0.11
CA LEU A 48 -11.56 -1.50 -0.39
C LEU A 48 -12.67 -0.75 -1.14
N ALA A 49 -13.17 0.36 -0.59
CA ALA A 49 -14.19 1.18 -1.25
C ALA A 49 -13.70 1.75 -2.60
N PHE A 50 -12.46 2.23 -2.67
CA PHE A 50 -11.90 2.80 -3.90
C PHE A 50 -11.65 1.74 -4.97
N THR A 51 -11.12 0.58 -4.59
CA THR A 51 -10.94 -0.53 -5.53
C THR A 51 -12.28 -1.00 -6.09
N LEU A 52 -13.30 -1.12 -5.23
CA LEU A 52 -14.65 -1.46 -5.66
C LEU A 52 -15.25 -0.37 -6.56
N ALA A 53 -15.10 0.91 -6.21
CA ALA A 53 -15.63 2.02 -7.01
C ALA A 53 -15.03 2.06 -8.42
N MET A 54 -13.72 1.82 -8.55
CA MET A 54 -13.02 1.80 -9.85
C MET A 54 -13.53 0.70 -10.79
N VAL A 55 -14.00 -0.42 -10.22
CA VAL A 55 -14.57 -1.53 -11.00
C VAL A 55 -16.06 -1.31 -11.24
N VAL A 56 -16.83 -1.03 -10.20
CA VAL A 56 -18.29 -1.00 -10.25
C VAL A 56 -18.82 0.21 -10.99
N VAL A 57 -18.22 1.40 -10.85
CA VAL A 57 -18.78 2.61 -11.44
C VAL A 57 -18.63 2.64 -12.97
N PRO A 58 -17.45 2.38 -13.58
CA PRO A 58 -17.32 2.38 -15.03
C PRO A 58 -18.06 1.20 -15.69
N ILE A 59 -17.97 0.01 -15.11
CA ILE A 59 -18.64 -1.20 -15.62
C ILE A 59 -20.15 -1.08 -15.44
N GLY A 60 -20.60 -0.63 -14.27
CA GLY A 60 -22.01 -0.37 -13.99
C GLY A 60 -22.57 0.67 -14.94
N SER A 61 -21.86 1.78 -15.16
CA SER A 61 -22.27 2.79 -16.14
C SER A 61 -22.39 2.23 -17.55
N TYR A 62 -21.49 1.33 -17.96
CA TYR A 62 -21.58 0.70 -19.28
C TYR A 62 -22.88 -0.08 -19.44
N PHE A 63 -23.16 -1.05 -18.55
CA PHE A 63 -24.36 -1.89 -18.68
C PHE A 63 -25.65 -1.10 -18.45
N LEU A 64 -25.63 -0.13 -17.54
CA LEU A 64 -26.80 0.71 -17.27
C LEU A 64 -27.13 1.59 -18.47
N THR A 65 -26.13 2.17 -19.15
CA THR A 65 -26.38 2.98 -20.36
C THR A 65 -26.62 2.17 -21.63
N LEU A 66 -26.05 0.96 -21.72
CA LEU A 66 -26.20 0.07 -22.87
C LEU A 66 -27.67 -0.25 -23.14
N ASP A 67 -28.40 -0.70 -22.13
CA ASP A 67 -29.78 -1.15 -22.28
C ASP A 67 -30.82 -0.04 -22.06
N LEU A 68 -30.57 0.90 -21.14
CA LEU A 68 -31.56 1.92 -20.77
C LEU A 68 -31.53 3.18 -21.65
N VAL A 69 -30.37 3.52 -22.23
CA VAL A 69 -30.18 4.81 -22.93
C VAL A 69 -29.90 4.60 -24.42
N PHE A 70 -29.06 3.63 -24.77
CA PHE A 70 -28.57 3.46 -26.13
C PHE A 70 -29.12 2.23 -26.88
N SER A 71 -30.13 1.55 -26.32
CA SER A 71 -30.84 0.42 -26.97
C SER A 71 -29.90 -0.65 -27.58
N GLY A 72 -28.82 -0.98 -26.87
CA GLY A 72 -27.83 -1.98 -27.28
C GLY A 72 -26.64 -1.45 -28.09
N ASN A 73 -26.51 -0.14 -28.31
CA ASN A 73 -25.33 0.40 -29.01
C ASN A 73 -24.10 0.46 -28.08
N SER A 74 -23.28 -0.59 -28.16
CA SER A 74 -22.06 -0.77 -27.37
C SER A 74 -21.02 0.35 -27.55
N THR A 75 -20.97 1.01 -28.72
CA THR A 75 -20.00 2.10 -28.96
C THR A 75 -20.32 3.32 -28.11
N TYR A 76 -21.60 3.75 -28.07
CA TYR A 76 -22.00 4.90 -27.25
C TYR A 76 -21.96 4.58 -25.75
N ALA A 77 -22.38 3.36 -25.36
CA ALA A 77 -22.26 2.91 -23.98
C ALA A 77 -20.80 2.86 -23.52
N GLY A 78 -19.89 2.36 -24.36
CA GLY A 78 -18.45 2.33 -24.11
C GLY A 78 -17.84 3.72 -23.99
N ALA A 79 -18.21 4.65 -24.87
CA ALA A 79 -17.78 6.05 -24.78
C ALA A 79 -18.22 6.70 -23.46
N THR A 80 -19.45 6.42 -23.03
CA THR A 80 -20.00 6.95 -21.77
C THR A 80 -19.28 6.36 -20.56
N ALA A 81 -18.96 5.06 -20.60
CA ALA A 81 -18.17 4.40 -19.56
C ALA A 81 -16.75 4.98 -19.44
N ALA A 82 -16.10 5.30 -20.56
CA ALA A 82 -14.79 5.95 -20.56
C ALA A 82 -14.84 7.37 -19.96
N ILE A 83 -15.91 8.13 -20.24
CA ILE A 83 -16.15 9.43 -19.58
C ILE A 83 -16.35 9.24 -18.08
N MET A 84 -17.15 8.26 -17.68
CA MET A 84 -17.40 7.97 -16.26
C MET A 84 -16.15 7.52 -15.50
N ALA A 85 -15.20 6.84 -16.16
CA ALA A 85 -13.90 6.54 -15.56
C ALA A 85 -13.13 7.82 -15.18
N ASN A 86 -13.17 8.86 -16.02
CA ASN A 86 -12.55 10.16 -15.69
C ASN A 86 -13.30 10.89 -14.56
N VAL A 87 -14.63 10.75 -14.49
CA VAL A 87 -15.42 11.26 -13.37
C VAL A 87 -15.02 10.58 -12.06
N VAL A 88 -14.80 9.27 -12.08
CA VAL A 88 -14.30 8.51 -10.91
C VAL A 88 -12.93 9.01 -10.48
N LEU A 89 -12.02 9.30 -11.42
CA LEU A 89 -10.71 9.88 -11.12
C LEU A 89 -10.84 11.25 -10.42
N VAL A 90 -11.70 12.14 -10.92
CA VAL A 90 -11.94 13.44 -10.27
C VAL A 90 -12.60 13.25 -8.90
N GLY A 91 -13.55 12.33 -8.78
CA GLY A 91 -14.16 11.96 -7.51
C GLY A 91 -13.15 11.45 -6.49
N TYR A 92 -12.17 10.65 -6.93
CA TYR A 92 -11.05 10.19 -6.10
C TYR A 92 -10.26 11.37 -5.54
N ILE A 93 -9.91 12.35 -6.40
CA ILE A 93 -9.17 13.54 -5.98
C ILE A 93 -9.96 14.34 -4.94
N ILE A 94 -11.26 14.54 -5.15
CA ILE A 94 -12.11 15.26 -4.20
C ILE A 94 -12.19 14.53 -2.85
N VAL A 95 -12.38 13.22 -2.85
CA VAL A 95 -12.43 12.42 -1.62
C VAL A 95 -11.08 12.49 -0.89
N ALA A 96 -9.96 12.37 -1.62
CA ALA A 96 -8.63 12.51 -1.05
C ALA A 96 -8.42 13.89 -0.41
N MET A 97 -8.89 14.98 -1.06
CA MET A 97 -8.81 16.33 -0.49
C MET A 97 -9.69 16.54 0.75
N ASN A 98 -10.87 15.91 0.81
CA ASN A 98 -11.75 15.96 1.98
C ASN A 98 -11.19 15.16 3.15
N GLU A 99 -10.57 14.02 2.86
CA GLU A 99 -9.87 13.20 3.84
C GLU A 99 -8.66 13.93 4.42
N ASP A 100 -7.84 14.53 3.57
CA ASP A 100 -6.66 15.31 3.98
C ASP A 100 -7.03 16.48 4.93
N GLN A 101 -8.14 17.17 4.65
CA GLN A 101 -8.66 18.22 5.53
C GLN A 101 -9.21 17.69 6.86
N SER A 102 -9.88 16.55 6.84
CA SER A 102 -10.47 15.97 8.06
C SER A 102 -9.39 15.55 9.05
N ASP A 103 -8.32 14.93 8.55
CA ASP A 103 -7.17 14.54 9.38
C ASP A 103 -6.44 15.76 9.95
N ALA A 104 -6.33 16.86 9.17
CA ALA A 104 -5.75 18.13 9.64
C ALA A 104 -6.57 18.80 10.76
N ILE A 105 -7.89 18.74 10.68
CA ILE A 105 -8.79 19.29 11.71
C ILE A 105 -8.73 18.44 12.98
N GLU A 106 -8.72 17.11 12.88
CA GLU A 106 -8.64 16.22 14.04
C GLU A 106 -7.29 16.36 14.78
N ALA A 107 -6.19 16.56 14.03
CA ALA A 107 -4.88 16.84 14.60
C ALA A 107 -4.86 18.19 15.36
N ALA A 108 -5.44 19.24 14.78
CA ALA A 108 -5.53 20.55 15.40
C ALA A 108 -6.42 20.56 16.66
N GLU A 109 -7.48 19.74 16.69
CA GLU A 109 -8.37 19.62 17.85
C GLU A 109 -7.72 18.85 19.00
N LYS A 110 -6.94 17.80 18.71
CA LYS A 110 -6.13 17.08 19.72
C LYS A 110 -5.06 17.98 20.34
N GLU A 111 -4.40 18.85 19.57
CA GLU A 111 -3.45 19.84 20.12
C GLU A 111 -4.12 20.87 21.03
N ARG A 112 -5.32 21.36 20.68
CA ARG A 112 -6.06 22.33 21.51
C ARG A 112 -6.58 21.74 22.81
N LYS A 113 -6.98 20.46 22.81
CA LYS A 113 -7.53 19.78 23.99
C LYS A 113 -6.46 19.23 24.94
N GLY A 114 -5.21 19.15 24.46
CA GLY A 114 -4.04 18.74 25.24
C GLY A 114 -3.25 19.89 25.88
N ARG A 115 -3.64 21.15 25.68
CA ARG A 115 -3.12 22.35 26.36
C ARG A 115 -4.12 22.84 27.40
#